data_AF-A0A928I768-F1
#
_entry.id   AF-A0A928I768-F1
#
_cell.length_a   1.000
_cell.length_b   1.000
_cell.length_c   1.000
_cell.angle_alpha   90.00
_cell.angle_beta   90.00
_cell.angle_gamma   90.00
#
_symmetry.space_group_name_H-M   'P 1'
#
loop_
_entity.id
_entity.type
_entity.pdbx_description
1 polymer ?
#
loop_
_entity_poly.entity_id
_entity_poly.type
_entity_poly.pdbx_seq_one_letter_code
_entity_poly.pdbx_strand_id
1 'polypeptide(L)'
;METRVALIGIVVECPDAVEPLNKLLHEFKDYIVGRMGIPYHKRNVSIISIVIDAPADVISALSGKVGSINGVTAKALYSKMPECAE
;
A
#
# COMPACT_ATOMS: atom_id res chain seq x y z
N MET A 1 10.62 17.03 -8.70
CA MET A 1 9.27 16.44 -8.74
C MET A 1 8.72 16.50 -7.34
N GLU A 2 7.49 16.96 -7.17
CA GLU A 2 6.85 17.06 -5.86
C GLU A 2 6.37 15.66 -5.44
N THR A 3 6.76 15.20 -4.27
CA THR A 3 6.32 13.92 -3.71
C THR A 3 5.19 14.14 -2.73
N ARG A 4 4.38 13.09 -2.50
CA ARG A 4 3.30 13.11 -1.52
C ARG A 4 3.43 11.89 -0.63
N VAL A 5 3.07 12.08 0.65
CA VAL A 5 2.96 10.98 1.60
C VAL A 5 1.57 10.36 1.48
N ALA A 6 1.49 9.05 1.35
CA ALA A 6 0.23 8.30 1.37
C ALA A 6 0.34 7.02 2.20
N LEU A 7 -0.82 6.57 2.70
CA LEU A 7 -1.01 5.28 3.34
C LEU A 7 -1.80 4.38 2.40
N ILE A 8 -1.25 3.24 2.02
CA ILE A 8 -1.96 2.20 1.27
C ILE A 8 -2.35 1.09 2.24
N GLY A 9 -3.65 0.95 2.49
CA GLY A 9 -4.21 -0.17 3.22
C GLY A 9 -4.55 -1.31 2.26
N ILE A 10 -4.07 -2.50 2.55
CA ILE A 10 -4.18 -3.71 1.73
C ILE A 10 -4.78 -4.82 2.58
N VAL A 11 -5.81 -5.48 2.07
CA VAL A 11 -6.41 -6.67 2.68
C VAL A 11 -6.21 -7.84 1.72
N VAL A 12 -5.54 -8.88 2.19
CA VAL A 12 -5.25 -10.10 1.44
C VAL A 12 -6.16 -11.20 1.93
N GLU A 13 -7.04 -11.68 1.05
CA GLU A 13 -8.04 -12.71 1.32
C GLU A 13 -7.63 -14.07 0.74
N CYS A 14 -6.73 -14.08 -0.25
CA CYS A 14 -6.20 -15.29 -0.87
C CYS A 14 -4.69 -15.45 -0.60
N PRO A 15 -4.23 -16.60 -0.06
CA PRO A 15 -2.80 -16.86 0.18
C PRO A 15 -1.95 -16.77 -1.09
N ASP A 16 -2.49 -17.16 -2.25
CA ASP A 16 -1.79 -17.14 -3.54
C ASP A 16 -1.42 -15.72 -3.99
N ALA A 17 -2.08 -14.70 -3.43
CA ALA A 17 -1.79 -13.31 -3.71
C ALA A 17 -0.54 -12.78 -2.98
N VAL A 18 -0.02 -13.50 -1.98
CA VAL A 18 1.09 -13.01 -1.13
C VAL A 18 2.38 -12.86 -1.93
N GLU A 19 2.72 -13.83 -2.76
CA GLU A 19 3.93 -13.78 -3.59
C GLU A 19 3.89 -12.64 -4.65
N PRO A 20 2.85 -12.52 -5.50
CA PRO A 20 2.78 -11.43 -6.48
C PRO A 20 2.70 -10.07 -5.80
N LEU A 21 2.01 -9.97 -4.65
CA LEU A 21 1.99 -8.74 -3.87
C LEU A 21 3.38 -8.36 -3.39
N ASN A 22 4.11 -9.27 -2.75
CA ASN A 22 5.46 -8.97 -2.25
C ASN A 22 6.44 -8.60 -3.36
N LYS A 23 6.33 -9.25 -4.53
CA LYS A 23 7.13 -8.90 -5.71
C LYS A 23 6.85 -7.48 -6.17
N LEU A 24 5.57 -7.12 -6.29
CA LEU A 24 5.15 -5.76 -6.64
C LEU A 24 5.65 -4.75 -5.61
N LEU A 25 5.50 -5.01 -4.31
CA LEU A 25 6.00 -4.10 -3.27
C LEU A 25 7.52 -3.93 -3.31
N HIS A 26 8.26 -4.97 -3.71
CA HIS A 26 9.71 -4.89 -3.87
C HIS A 26 10.12 -3.97 -5.04
N GLU A 27 9.35 -3.94 -6.13
CA GLU A 27 9.58 -3.03 -7.26
C GLU A 27 9.47 -1.55 -6.86
N PHE A 28 8.67 -1.24 -5.83
CA PHE A 28 8.44 0.12 -5.33
C PHE A 28 9.18 0.41 -4.02
N LYS A 29 10.12 -0.45 -3.60
CA LYS A 29 10.78 -0.39 -2.28
C LYS A 29 11.42 0.95 -1.96
N ASP A 30 11.96 1.65 -2.97
CA ASP A 30 12.69 2.90 -2.78
C ASP A 30 11.79 4.06 -2.37
N TYR A 31 10.47 3.92 -2.58
CA TYR A 31 9.45 4.88 -2.16
C TYR A 31 8.78 4.50 -0.83
N ILE A 32 8.98 3.27 -0.34
CA ILE A 32 8.30 2.78 0.87
C ILE A 32 9.05 3.30 2.10
N VAL A 33 8.39 4.18 2.85
CA VAL A 33 8.89 4.71 4.13
C VAL A 33 8.77 3.65 5.22
N GLY A 34 7.72 2.85 5.19
CA GLY A 34 7.50 1.78 6.17
C GLY A 34 6.30 0.91 5.84
N ARG A 35 6.23 -0.26 6.46
CA ARG A 35 5.08 -1.16 6.36
C ARG A 35 4.80 -1.91 7.66
N MET A 36 3.52 -2.17 7.91
CA MET A 36 3.03 -3.00 9.00
C MET A 36 2.17 -4.13 8.43
N GLY A 37 2.43 -5.37 8.85
CA GLY A 37 1.63 -6.54 8.51
C GLY A 37 0.94 -7.11 9.76
N ILE A 38 -0.35 -7.40 9.65
CA ILE A 38 -1.16 -7.96 10.72
C ILE A 38 -1.87 -9.21 10.16
N PRO A 39 -1.38 -10.42 10.48
CA PRO A 39 -2.09 -11.64 10.14
C PRO A 39 -3.36 -11.74 11.00
N TYR A 40 -4.53 -11.77 10.36
CA TYR A 40 -5.81 -11.84 11.05
C TYR A 40 -6.47 -13.20 10.86
N HIS A 41 -5.89 -14.21 11.53
CA HIS A 41 -6.28 -15.62 11.42
C HIS A 41 -7.78 -15.87 11.69
N LYS A 42 -8.41 -15.09 12.56
CA LYS A 42 -9.86 -15.22 12.87
C LYS A 42 -10.76 -15.03 11.66
N ARG A 43 -10.32 -14.27 10.65
CA ARG A 43 -11.05 -14.04 9.40
C ARG A 43 -10.35 -14.66 8.19
N ASN A 44 -9.25 -15.39 8.42
CA ASN A 44 -8.40 -15.95 7.37
C ASN A 44 -7.91 -14.91 6.35
N VAL A 45 -7.61 -13.70 6.83
CA VAL A 45 -7.07 -12.59 6.00
C VAL A 45 -5.78 -12.05 6.58
N SER A 46 -4.99 -11.36 5.76
CA SER A 46 -3.84 -10.58 6.21
C SER A 46 -4.02 -9.11 5.86
N ILE A 47 -3.80 -8.23 6.82
CA ILE A 47 -3.87 -6.79 6.61
C ILE A 47 -2.45 -6.26 6.50
N ILE A 48 -2.17 -5.51 5.44
CA ILE A 48 -0.87 -4.86 5.22
C ILE A 48 -1.12 -3.37 5.07
N SER A 49 -0.38 -2.57 5.80
CA SER A 49 -0.41 -1.12 5.72
C SER A 49 0.96 -0.62 5.28
N ILE A 50 0.99 0.23 4.26
CA ILE A 50 2.23 0.72 3.65
C ILE A 50 2.21 2.24 3.64
N VAL A 51 3.25 2.84 4.19
CA VAL A 51 3.49 4.27 4.08
C VAL A 51 4.44 4.48 2.91
N ILE A 52 4.04 5.32 1.96
CA ILE A 52 4.80 5.65 0.74
C ILE A 52 5.03 7.16 0.66
N ASP A 53 6.22 7.56 0.23
CA ASP A 53 6.58 8.93 -0.17
C ASP A 53 7.06 8.88 -1.63
N ALA A 54 6.21 9.32 -2.55
CA ALA A 54 6.47 9.23 -3.98
C ALA A 54 5.70 10.28 -4.79
N PRO A 55 6.06 10.48 -6.06
CA PRO A 55 5.22 11.21 -7.01
C PRO A 55 3.80 10.62 -7.09
N ALA A 56 2.79 11.47 -7.32
CA ALA A 56 1.38 11.08 -7.28
C ALA A 56 1.02 9.98 -8.30
N ASP A 57 1.65 9.99 -9.47
CA ASP A 57 1.53 8.97 -10.51
C ASP A 57 2.08 7.61 -10.05
N VAL A 58 3.19 7.61 -9.31
CA VAL A 58 3.77 6.39 -8.73
C VAL A 58 2.85 5.77 -7.68
N ILE A 59 2.27 6.60 -6.80
CA ILE A 59 1.29 6.13 -5.78
C ILE A 59 0.05 5.56 -6.45
N SER A 60 -0.48 6.26 -7.46
CA SER A 60 -1.64 5.81 -8.23
C SER A 60 -1.37 4.49 -8.96
N ALA A 61 -0.22 4.37 -9.62
CA ALA A 61 0.20 3.15 -10.30
C ALA A 61 0.35 1.97 -9.33
N LEU A 62 0.97 2.18 -8.17
CA LEU A 62 1.10 1.14 -7.14
C LEU A 62 -0.27 0.69 -6.65
N SER A 63 -1.14 1.62 -6.26
CA SER A 63 -2.49 1.29 -5.77
C SER A 63 -3.32 0.53 -6.81
N GLY A 64 -3.23 0.93 -8.09
CA GLY A 64 -3.93 0.26 -9.18
C GLY A 64 -3.39 -1.15 -9.44
N LYS A 65 -2.06 -1.32 -9.46
CA LYS A 65 -1.43 -2.64 -9.62
C LYS A 65 -1.76 -3.59 -8.47
N VAL A 66 -1.71 -3.11 -7.23
CA VAL A 66 -2.09 -3.91 -6.04
C VAL A 66 -3.55 -4.34 -6.12
N GLY A 67 -4.46 -3.41 -6.44
CA GLY A 67 -5.89 -3.71 -6.57
C GLY A 67 -6.25 -4.63 -7.74
N SER A 68 -5.31 -4.87 -8.67
CA SER A 68 -5.49 -5.80 -9.79
C SER A 68 -5.09 -7.24 -9.44
N ILE A 69 -4.49 -7.48 -8.27
CA ILE A 69 -4.14 -8.82 -7.80
C ILE A 69 -5.41 -9.50 -7.28
N ASN A 70 -5.75 -10.66 -7.85
CA ASN A 70 -6.91 -11.43 -7.40
C ASN A 70 -6.80 -11.81 -5.91
N GLY A 71 -7.88 -11.59 -5.16
CA GLY A 71 -7.91 -11.86 -3.72
C GLY A 71 -7.22 -10.79 -2.87
N VAL A 72 -7.02 -9.59 -3.42
CA VAL A 72 -6.50 -8.42 -2.70
C VAL A 72 -7.45 -7.24 -2.88
N THR A 73 -7.74 -6.54 -1.78
CA THR A 73 -8.38 -5.22 -1.80
C THR A 73 -7.38 -4.17 -1.33
N ALA A 74 -7.29 -3.05 -2.03
CA ALA A 74 -6.42 -1.93 -1.63
C ALA A 74 -7.13 -0.59 -1.67
N LYS A 75 -6.77 0.29 -0.73
CA LYS A 75 -7.18 1.70 -0.71
C LYS A 75 -6.02 2.59 -0.33
N ALA A 76 -5.83 3.68 -1.07
CA ALA A 76 -4.87 4.72 -0.77
C ALA A 76 -5.54 5.89 -0.04
N LEU A 77 -4.93 6.35 1.04
CA LEU A 77 -5.25 7.56 1.77
C LEU A 77 -4.08 8.53 1.61
N TYR A 78 -4.33 9.70 1.05
CA TYR A 78 -3.30 10.71 0.86
C TYR A 78 -3.21 11.61 2.09
N SER A 79 -1.99 11.90 2.53
CA SER A 79 -1.77 12.94 3.52
C SER A 79 -2.15 14.29 2.92
N LYS A 80 -3.01 15.03 3.63
CA LYS A 80 -3.11 16.48 3.40
C LYS A 80 -1.85 17.05 4.02
N MET A 81 -0.97 17.65 3.21
CA MET A 81 0.20 18.38 3.72
C MET A 81 -0.25 19.28 4.88
N PRO A 82 0.55 19.43 5.95
CA PRO A 82 0.09 20.11 7.13
C PRO A 82 -0.24 21.58 6.82
N GLU A 83 -1.53 21.88 6.69
CA GLU A 83 -2.10 23.21 6.95
C GLU A 83 -2.39 23.37 8.45
N CYS A 84 -1.61 22.70 9.32
CA CYS A 84 -1.45 23.16 10.69
C CYS A 84 -0.37 24.25 10.65
N ALA A 85 -0.76 25.42 10.17
CA ALA A 85 -0.10 26.65 10.57
C ALA A 85 -0.28 26.76 12.09
N GLU A 86 0.83 26.91 12.81
CA GLU A 86 0.83 27.33 14.21
C GLU A 86 0.17 28.70 14.39
#